data_AF-A0A8R7QP37-F1
#
_entry.id   AF-A0A8R7QP37-F1
#
_cell.length_a   1.000
_cell.length_b   1.000
_cell.length_c   1.000
_cell.angle_alpha   90.00
_cell.angle_beta   90.00
_cell.angle_gamma   90.00
#
_symmetry.space_group_name_H-M   'P 1'
#
loop_
_entity.id
_entity.type
_entity.pdbx_description
1 polymer ?
#
loop_
_entity_poly.entity_id
_entity_poly.type
_entity_poly.pdbx_seq_one_letter_code
_entity_poly.pdbx_strand_id
1 'polypeptide(L)'
;PPSPPHCSDLSHLTSAPVLSSSPEAATSLLSARIALAAAAVAADSKIDNLRDAIAKLGEIRKNEKAGFISLVSRYLSGEAEQIEWSKIHTPTDEVVVPYDTLAPPPEDLDAMKALLDKLVVLKLNGGLGTTMGCTGPK
;
A
#
# COMPACT_ATOMS: atom_id res chain seq x y z
N PRO A 1 46.31 -28.34 -25.80
CA PRO A 1 44.95 -28.64 -25.25
C PRO A 1 44.05 -27.40 -25.38
N PRO A 2 42.72 -27.57 -25.55
CA PRO A 2 42.02 -27.07 -26.73
C PRO A 2 41.16 -25.80 -26.51
N SER A 3 40.84 -25.16 -27.62
CA SER A 3 39.88 -24.06 -27.81
C SER A 3 38.41 -24.46 -27.52
N PRO A 4 37.55 -23.51 -27.12
CA PRO A 4 36.16 -23.81 -26.75
C PRO A 4 35.23 -23.93 -27.97
N PRO A 5 34.15 -24.73 -27.89
CA PRO A 5 33.17 -24.85 -28.96
C PRO A 5 31.90 -23.99 -28.76
N HIS A 6 31.36 -23.56 -29.91
CA HIS A 6 29.95 -23.37 -30.27
C HIS A 6 29.04 -22.36 -29.53
N CYS A 7 28.27 -21.59 -30.31
CA CYS A 7 26.86 -21.91 -30.60
C CYS A 7 26.30 -20.94 -31.66
N SER A 8 25.86 -21.47 -32.80
CA SER A 8 25.01 -20.78 -33.78
C SER A 8 23.61 -21.38 -33.71
N ASP A 9 22.62 -20.57 -34.11
CA ASP A 9 21.21 -20.89 -34.39
C ASP A 9 20.19 -20.82 -33.26
N LEU A 10 19.36 -19.77 -33.34
CA LEU A 10 17.92 -19.82 -33.01
C LEU A 10 17.21 -18.62 -33.64
N SER A 11 17.01 -18.68 -34.96
CA SER A 11 16.16 -17.76 -35.72
C SER A 11 14.82 -18.41 -36.04
N HIS A 12 13.97 -18.68 -35.05
CA HIS A 12 12.56 -18.93 -35.29
C HIS A 12 11.77 -18.53 -34.05
N LEU A 13 10.94 -17.50 -34.19
CA LEU A 13 9.57 -17.39 -33.66
C LEU A 13 9.11 -15.93 -33.85
N THR A 14 8.58 -15.64 -35.03
CA THR A 14 7.69 -14.51 -35.27
C THR A 14 6.32 -15.10 -35.54
N SER A 15 5.36 -14.85 -34.66
CA SER A 15 3.93 -14.82 -34.97
C SER A 15 3.20 -14.06 -33.86
N ALA A 16 2.65 -12.91 -34.22
CA ALA A 16 1.73 -12.14 -33.38
C ALA A 16 0.35 -12.81 -33.37
N PRO A 17 -0.40 -12.81 -32.25
CA PRO A 17 -1.74 -13.40 -32.22
C PRO A 17 -2.79 -12.39 -32.71
N VAL A 18 -3.67 -12.88 -33.59
CA VAL A 18 -4.87 -12.20 -34.09
C VAL A 18 -5.96 -12.23 -33.01
N LEU A 19 -6.55 -11.08 -32.68
CA LEU A 19 -7.72 -10.98 -31.80
C LEU A 19 -8.96 -11.62 -32.47
N SER A 20 -9.41 -12.75 -31.93
CA SER A 20 -10.71 -13.36 -32.24
C SER A 20 -11.73 -12.99 -31.16
N SER A 21 -12.74 -12.19 -31.51
CA SER A 21 -13.84 -11.80 -30.63
C SER A 21 -14.93 -12.87 -30.60
N SER A 22 -14.78 -13.86 -29.71
CA SER A 22 -15.74 -14.96 -29.50
C SER A 22 -16.90 -14.55 -28.56
N PRO A 23 -18.16 -14.93 -28.84
CA PRO A 23 -19.34 -14.63 -27.99
C PRO A 23 -19.28 -15.23 -26.56
N GLU A 24 -18.45 -16.25 -26.32
CA GLU A 24 -18.17 -16.76 -24.97
C GLU A 24 -17.46 -15.73 -24.09
N ALA A 25 -16.56 -14.90 -24.67
CA ALA A 25 -15.86 -13.87 -23.92
C ALA A 25 -16.82 -12.76 -23.44
N ALA A 26 -17.82 -12.41 -24.25
CA ALA A 26 -18.84 -11.42 -23.89
C ALA A 26 -19.78 -11.93 -22.77
N THR A 27 -20.15 -13.21 -22.82
CA THR A 27 -21.00 -13.84 -21.80
C THR A 27 -20.26 -14.00 -20.46
N SER A 28 -18.97 -14.35 -20.53
CA SER A 28 -18.07 -14.42 -19.38
C SER A 28 -17.88 -13.06 -18.69
N LEU A 29 -17.68 -11.99 -19.48
CA LEU A 29 -17.58 -10.61 -18.98
C LEU A 29 -18.86 -10.12 -18.29
N LEU A 30 -20.04 -10.46 -18.81
CA LEU A 30 -21.32 -10.08 -18.20
C LEU A 30 -21.54 -10.82 -16.86
N SER A 31 -21.23 -12.12 -16.80
CA SER A 31 -21.28 -12.91 -15.56
C SER A 31 -20.32 -12.37 -14.49
N ALA A 32 -19.08 -12.03 -14.87
CA ALA A 32 -18.10 -11.43 -13.97
C ALA A 32 -18.56 -10.06 -13.41
N ARG A 33 -19.22 -9.24 -14.23
CA ARG A 33 -19.78 -7.94 -13.80
C ARG A 33 -20.93 -8.12 -12.81
N ILE A 34 -21.81 -9.11 -13.01
CA ILE A 34 -22.91 -9.41 -12.10
C ILE A 34 -22.35 -9.93 -10.76
N ALA A 35 -21.33 -10.78 -10.79
CA ALA A 35 -20.66 -11.28 -9.57
C ALA A 35 -19.97 -10.14 -8.79
N LEU A 36 -19.31 -9.21 -9.48
CA LEU A 36 -18.69 -8.03 -8.85
C LEU A 36 -19.74 -7.10 -8.23
N ALA A 37 -20.85 -6.85 -8.92
CA ALA A 37 -21.96 -6.06 -8.38
C ALA A 37 -22.62 -6.73 -7.17
N ALA A 38 -22.81 -8.06 -7.20
CA ALA A 38 -23.33 -8.81 -6.06
C ALA A 38 -22.37 -8.80 -4.86
N ALA A 39 -21.06 -8.86 -5.10
CA ALA A 39 -20.04 -8.73 -4.06
C ALA A 39 -20.03 -7.32 -3.44
N ALA A 40 -20.20 -6.27 -4.26
CA ALA A 40 -20.35 -4.89 -3.79
C ALA A 40 -21.62 -4.73 -2.92
N VAL A 41 -22.76 -5.25 -3.36
CA VAL A 41 -24.02 -5.23 -2.57
C VAL A 41 -23.89 -6.02 -1.26
N ALA A 42 -23.19 -7.16 -1.28
CA ALA A 42 -22.92 -7.94 -0.08
C ALA A 42 -21.92 -7.24 0.86
N ALA A 43 -21.02 -6.41 0.34
CA ALA A 43 -20.15 -5.55 1.12
C ALA A 43 -20.93 -4.37 1.76
N ASP A 44 -21.87 -3.78 1.03
CA ASP A 44 -22.71 -2.69 1.52
C ASP A 44 -23.60 -3.11 2.69
N SER A 45 -24.26 -4.28 2.59
CA SER A 45 -25.07 -4.79 3.71
C SER A 45 -24.23 -5.11 4.96
N LYS A 46 -22.99 -5.56 4.80
CA LYS A 46 -22.07 -5.82 5.92
C LYS A 46 -21.60 -4.53 6.59
N ILE A 47 -21.37 -3.48 5.80
CA ILE A 47 -20.88 -2.21 6.36
C ILE A 47 -21.96 -1.47 7.14
N ASP A 48 -23.22 -1.56 6.72
CA ASP A 48 -24.33 -0.94 7.45
C ASP A 48 -24.54 -1.61 8.82
N ASN A 49 -24.50 -2.94 8.87
CA ASN A 49 -24.52 -3.68 10.14
C ASN A 49 -23.35 -3.27 11.07
N LEU A 50 -22.17 -3.03 10.51
CA LEU A 50 -20.99 -2.60 11.27
C LEU A 50 -21.12 -1.15 11.79
N ARG A 51 -21.69 -0.25 10.99
CA ARG A 51 -22.01 1.13 11.41
C ARG A 51 -22.94 1.14 12.60
N ASP A 52 -24.00 0.33 12.58
CA ASP A 52 -24.95 0.22 13.67
C ASP A 52 -24.33 -0.37 14.94
N ALA A 53 -23.47 -1.38 14.81
CA ALA A 53 -22.74 -1.94 15.94
C ALA A 53 -21.82 -0.89 16.60
N ILE A 54 -21.11 -0.11 15.79
CA ILE A 54 -20.15 0.89 16.27
C ILE A 54 -20.85 2.13 16.83
N ALA A 55 -22.02 2.49 16.31
CA ALA A 55 -22.84 3.56 16.86
C ALA A 55 -23.16 3.29 18.35
N LYS A 56 -23.39 2.02 18.72
CA LYS A 56 -23.71 1.58 20.09
C LYS A 56 -22.52 1.57 21.05
N LEU A 57 -21.28 1.62 20.56
CA LEU A 57 -20.07 1.63 21.40
C LEU A 57 -19.87 3.01 22.05
N GLY A 58 -20.20 3.16 23.34
CA GLY A 58 -20.11 4.44 24.05
C GLY A 58 -18.67 4.92 24.34
N GLU A 59 -17.70 4.01 24.37
CA GLU A 59 -16.31 4.28 24.78
C GLU A 59 -15.44 4.90 23.66
N ILE A 60 -15.88 4.80 22.41
CA ILE A 60 -15.12 5.23 21.23
C ILE A 60 -15.58 6.63 20.80
N ARG A 61 -14.65 7.53 20.50
CA ARG A 61 -14.96 8.89 20.04
C ARG A 61 -15.51 8.89 18.62
N LYS A 62 -16.28 9.93 18.27
CA LYS A 62 -16.92 10.05 16.95
C LYS A 62 -15.92 10.00 15.78
N ASN A 63 -14.75 10.62 15.92
CA ASN A 63 -13.69 10.62 14.90
C ASN A 63 -13.05 9.23 14.72
N GLU A 64 -12.84 8.50 15.81
CA GLU A 64 -12.30 7.13 15.78
C GLU A 64 -13.30 6.18 15.09
N LYS A 65 -14.60 6.29 15.40
CA LYS A 65 -15.67 5.53 14.72
C LYS A 65 -15.67 5.81 13.22
N ALA A 66 -15.61 7.08 12.82
CA ALA A 66 -15.61 7.48 11.42
C ALA A 66 -14.37 6.97 10.67
N GLY A 67 -13.18 7.09 11.27
CA GLY A 67 -11.93 6.60 10.70
C GLY A 67 -11.94 5.08 10.52
N PHE A 68 -12.45 4.34 11.51
CA PHE A 68 -12.59 2.89 11.42
C PHE A 68 -13.54 2.48 10.28
N ILE A 69 -14.72 3.09 10.20
CA ILE A 69 -15.68 2.80 9.11
C ILE A 69 -15.04 3.10 7.74
N SER A 70 -14.34 4.23 7.59
CA SER A 70 -13.63 4.57 6.35
C SER A 70 -12.60 3.52 5.95
N LEU A 71 -11.85 2.97 6.92
CA LEU A 71 -10.88 1.92 6.65
C LEU A 71 -11.55 0.62 6.20
N VAL A 72 -12.62 0.20 6.88
CA VAL A 72 -13.35 -1.03 6.52
C VAL A 72 -14.07 -0.88 5.18
N SER A 73 -14.63 0.30 4.86
CA SER A 73 -15.19 0.58 3.53
C SER A 73 -14.18 0.28 2.42
N ARG A 74 -12.95 0.81 2.54
CA ARG A 74 -11.89 0.60 1.54
C ARG A 74 -11.44 -0.86 1.46
N TYR A 75 -11.42 -1.56 2.59
CA TYR A 75 -11.11 -2.99 2.61
C TYR A 75 -12.16 -3.80 1.84
N LEU A 76 -13.45 -3.49 2.03
CA LEU A 76 -14.55 -4.22 1.39
C LEU A 76 -14.78 -3.82 -0.08
N SER A 77 -14.48 -2.58 -0.46
CA SER A 77 -14.60 -2.15 -1.86
C SER A 77 -13.61 -2.88 -2.78
N GLY A 78 -12.53 -3.45 -2.21
CA GLY A 78 -11.51 -4.14 -3.00
C GLY A 78 -10.72 -3.20 -3.91
N GLU A 79 -10.90 -1.89 -3.76
CA GLU A 79 -10.17 -0.84 -4.48
C GLU A 79 -8.75 -0.73 -3.89
N ALA A 80 -7.91 -1.71 -4.23
CA ALA A 80 -6.48 -1.59 -4.08
C ALA A 80 -5.89 -1.10 -5.39
N GLU A 81 -5.21 0.04 -5.37
CA GLU A 81 -4.32 0.41 -6.45
C GLU A 81 -3.23 -0.65 -6.54
N GLN A 82 -3.30 -1.50 -7.56
CA GLN A 82 -2.29 -2.51 -7.79
C GLN A 82 -1.01 -1.83 -8.23
N ILE A 83 0.08 -2.12 -7.53
CA ILE A 83 1.39 -1.60 -7.89
C ILE A 83 1.81 -2.21 -9.23
N GLU A 84 1.94 -1.37 -10.24
CA GLU A 84 2.49 -1.76 -11.53
C GLU A 84 4.02 -1.74 -11.44
N TRP A 85 4.62 -2.93 -11.34
CA TRP A 85 6.08 -3.11 -11.18
C TRP A 85 6.91 -2.38 -12.23
N SER A 86 6.40 -2.25 -13.45
CA SER A 86 7.07 -1.56 -14.56
C SER A 86 7.25 -0.05 -14.34
N LYS A 87 6.46 0.56 -13.46
CA LYS A 87 6.53 2.00 -13.13
C LYS A 87 7.44 2.31 -11.95
N ILE A 88 8.00 1.29 -11.29
CA ILE A 88 8.88 1.47 -10.14
C ILE A 88 10.28 1.78 -10.64
N HIS A 89 10.85 2.88 -10.14
CA HIS A 89 12.22 3.30 -10.42
C HIS A 89 12.93 3.64 -9.11
N THR A 90 14.25 3.45 -9.07
CA THR A 90 15.08 3.87 -7.94
C THR A 90 14.96 5.38 -7.77
N PRO A 91 14.68 5.90 -6.56
CA PRO A 91 14.66 7.34 -6.32
C PRO A 91 16.05 7.92 -6.55
N THR A 92 16.10 9.18 -6.98
CA THR A 92 17.36 9.90 -7.21
C THR A 92 17.90 10.49 -5.90
N ASP A 93 19.16 10.92 -5.92
CA ASP A 93 19.84 11.51 -4.76
C ASP A 93 19.23 12.86 -4.34
N GLU A 94 18.38 13.48 -5.17
CA GLU A 94 17.60 14.66 -4.77
C GLU A 94 16.33 14.28 -3.98
N VAL A 95 15.78 13.08 -4.19
CA VAL A 95 14.60 12.57 -3.48
C VAL A 95 14.99 11.87 -2.18
N VAL A 96 16.07 11.10 -2.22
CA VAL A 96 16.66 10.43 -1.06
C VAL A 96 18.09 10.93 -0.88
N VAL A 97 18.21 12.06 -0.20
CA VAL A 97 19.49 12.77 -0.02
C VAL A 97 20.42 11.98 0.91
N PRO A 98 21.67 11.69 0.51
CA PRO A 98 22.65 11.07 1.40
C PRO A 98 22.96 11.96 2.61
N TYR A 99 23.04 11.35 3.79
CA TYR A 99 23.23 12.11 5.04
C TYR A 99 24.52 12.94 5.04
N ASP A 100 25.61 12.40 4.47
CA ASP A 100 26.93 13.05 4.46
C ASP A 100 26.96 14.34 3.61
N THR A 101 25.96 14.58 2.76
CA THR A 101 25.85 15.82 1.97
C THR A 101 25.03 16.91 2.65
N LEU A 102 24.40 16.61 3.80
CA LEU A 102 23.61 17.59 4.55
C LEU A 102 24.52 18.64 5.17
N ALA A 103 24.07 19.90 5.12
CA ALA A 103 24.79 21.00 5.76
C ALA A 103 24.83 20.77 7.29
N PRO A 104 25.97 21.06 7.95
CA PRO A 104 26.05 20.99 9.39
C PRO A 104 25.09 21.99 10.03
N PRO A 105 24.64 21.73 11.27
CA PRO A 105 23.74 22.65 11.94
C PRO A 105 24.47 23.99 12.26
N PRO A 106 23.73 25.09 12.46
CA PRO A 106 24.33 26.39 12.75
C PRO A 106 25.19 26.37 14.01
N GLU A 107 26.36 27.03 13.97
CA GLU A 107 27.21 27.20 15.16
C GLU A 107 26.62 28.22 16.16
N ASP A 108 25.81 29.16 15.66
CA ASP A 108 25.13 30.16 16.47
C ASP A 108 24.03 29.53 17.34
N LEU A 109 24.09 29.82 18.64
CA LEU A 109 23.20 29.25 19.63
C LEU A 109 21.75 29.73 19.47
N ASP A 110 21.56 30.98 19.06
CA ASP A 110 20.21 31.55 18.87
C ASP A 110 19.53 30.93 17.64
N ALA A 111 20.27 30.76 16.54
CA ALA A 111 19.81 30.04 15.35
C ALA A 111 19.48 28.56 15.65
N MET A 112 20.32 27.86 16.40
CA MET A 112 20.07 26.48 16.82
C MET A 112 18.79 26.37 17.66
N LYS A 113 18.63 27.27 18.65
CA LYS A 113 17.46 27.31 19.51
C LYS A 113 16.18 27.52 18.71
N ALA A 114 16.19 28.44 17.75
CA ALA A 114 15.03 28.71 16.90
C ALA A 114 14.59 27.49 16.05
N LEU A 115 15.50 26.57 15.73
CA LEU A 115 15.18 25.29 15.09
C LEU A 115 14.57 24.30 16.08
N LEU A 116 15.17 24.18 17.28
CA LEU A 116 14.69 23.26 18.32
C LEU A 116 13.32 23.66 18.88
N ASP A 117 13.02 24.95 18.97
CA ASP A 117 11.71 25.46 19.42
C ASP A 117 10.56 25.04 18.47
N LYS A 118 10.88 24.64 17.23
CA LYS A 118 9.92 24.13 16.23
C LYS A 118 9.87 22.60 16.19
N LEU A 119 10.78 21.91 16.88
CA LEU A 119 10.91 20.46 16.86
C LEU A 119 10.00 19.82 17.91
N VAL A 120 9.25 18.80 17.49
CA VAL A 120 8.48 17.93 18.40
C VAL A 120 8.98 16.50 18.22
N VAL A 121 9.29 15.83 19.34
CA VAL A 121 9.71 14.42 19.33
C VAL A 121 8.52 13.53 19.68
N LEU A 122 8.09 12.72 18.72
CA LEU A 122 7.03 11.72 18.91
C LEU A 122 7.64 10.32 18.90
N LYS A 123 7.47 9.60 20.00
CA LYS A 123 7.85 8.18 20.11
C LYS A 123 6.62 7.28 20.02
N LEU A 124 6.61 6.37 19.05
CA LEU A 124 5.56 5.35 18.93
C LEU A 124 5.73 4.30 20.04
N ASN A 125 4.83 4.28 21.02
CA ASN A 125 4.87 3.35 22.17
C ASN A 125 3.61 2.47 22.26
N GLY A 126 2.94 2.21 21.13
CA GLY A 126 1.73 1.37 21.08
C GLY A 126 2.02 -0.14 21.08
N GLY A 127 3.27 -0.55 20.89
CA GLY A 127 3.68 -1.95 20.85
C GLY A 127 3.87 -2.55 22.25
N LEU A 128 3.38 -3.78 22.44
CA LEU A 128 3.59 -4.56 23.67
C LEU A 128 4.87 -5.40 23.59
N GLY A 129 5.52 -5.60 24.74
CA GLY A 129 6.73 -6.41 24.90
C GLY A 129 6.48 -7.93 24.94
N THR A 130 5.34 -8.42 24.45
CA THR A 130 4.95 -9.83 24.55
C THR A 130 5.94 -10.78 23.87
N THR A 131 6.59 -10.35 22.78
CA THR A 131 7.68 -11.10 22.13
C THR A 131 8.90 -11.30 23.03
N MET A 132 9.07 -10.44 24.05
CA MET A 132 10.15 -10.53 25.04
C MET A 132 9.69 -11.15 26.36
N GLY A 133 8.46 -11.69 26.43
CA GLY A 133 7.89 -12.25 27.67
C GLY A 133 7.42 -11.19 28.67
N CYS A 134 7.37 -9.92 28.28
CA CYS A 134 6.86 -8.84 29.12
C CYS A 134 5.35 -8.65 28.91
N THR A 135 4.64 -8.23 29.97
CA THR A 135 3.19 -7.96 29.94
C THR A 135 2.84 -6.51 29.61
N GLY A 136 3.83 -5.61 29.58
CA GLY A 136 3.65 -4.18 29.37
C GLY A 136 4.14 -3.67 28.00
N PRO A 137 4.14 -2.33 27.81
CA PRO A 137 4.75 -1.68 26.66
C PRO A 137 6.23 -2.07 26.46
N LYS A 138 6.70 -2.04 25.20
CA LYS A 138 8.08 -2.36 24.82
C LYS A 138 9.09 -1.26 25.15
#